data_AF-A0A7X4JEY0-F1
#
_entry.id   AF-A0A7X4JEY0-F1
#
_cell.length_a   1.000
_cell.length_b   1.000
_cell.length_c   1.000
_cell.angle_alpha   90.00
_cell.angle_beta   90.00
_cell.angle_gamma   90.00
#
_symmetry.space_group_name_H-M   'P 1'
#
loop_
_entity.id
_entity.type
_entity.pdbx_description
1 polymer ?
#
loop_
_entity_poly.entity_id
_entity_poly.type
_entity_poly.pdbx_seq_one_letter_code
_entity_poly.pdbx_strand_id
1 'polypeptide(L)'
;MSGLFTIAQAEWQLWLRSQLALGTLLIFALLLTSTSVLTALRMSEAHQERTQQQTAAEEYFLSQPDRHPHRMVHYGHYVFRVPPPLSMIDPGVDPVTGQSMFLEGHQQNTAMFADARASAELGGFENLTTALVYQLFLPLLLIAIGHGLVIREREENTLAPLLAQGVTGVQLYAAKGIALAGASLVLLLPLAVMCAVAIGQGAALLASVGVMGLYALYLLVWCSLILLVSSLARSR
;
A
#
# COMPACT_ATOMS: atom_id res chain seq x y z
N MET A 1 -34.96 4.26 7.98
CA MET A 1 -33.49 4.07 7.91
C MET A 1 -32.89 4.69 9.17
N SER A 2 -32.02 3.99 9.90
CA SER A 2 -31.52 4.47 11.20
C SER A 2 -30.77 5.80 11.05
N GLY A 3 -31.03 6.78 11.93
CA GLY A 3 -30.46 8.14 11.84
C GLY A 3 -28.93 8.21 11.71
N LEU A 4 -28.22 7.16 12.14
CA LEU A 4 -26.78 6.99 11.92
C LEU A 4 -26.36 7.06 10.45
N PHE A 5 -27.06 6.33 9.56
CA PHE A 5 -26.71 6.31 8.14
C PHE A 5 -27.06 7.64 7.45
N THR A 6 -28.11 8.31 7.91
CA THR A 6 -28.48 9.64 7.39
C THR A 6 -27.40 10.67 7.71
N ILE A 7 -26.87 10.67 8.93
CA ILE A 7 -25.75 11.55 9.31
C ILE A 7 -24.51 11.19 8.51
N ALA A 8 -24.16 9.90 8.42
CA ALA A 8 -22.99 9.46 7.65
C ALA A 8 -23.08 9.85 6.17
N GLN A 9 -24.27 9.71 5.55
CA GLN A 9 -24.51 10.13 4.17
C GLN A 9 -24.39 11.65 4.01
N ALA A 10 -24.86 12.43 4.99
CA ALA A 10 -24.73 13.88 4.97
C ALA A 10 -23.25 14.31 4.98
N GLU A 11 -22.39 13.62 5.74
CA GLU A 11 -20.93 13.87 5.73
C GLU A 11 -20.33 13.67 4.35
N TRP A 12 -20.69 12.58 3.69
CA TRP A 12 -20.24 12.29 2.33
C TRP A 12 -20.71 13.35 1.33
N GLN A 13 -21.97 13.78 1.43
CA GLN A 13 -22.50 14.85 0.58
C GLN A 13 -21.76 16.18 0.81
N LEU A 14 -21.39 16.47 2.06
CA LEU A 14 -20.65 17.68 2.40
C LEU A 14 -19.22 17.64 1.82
N TRP A 15 -18.52 16.51 1.93
CA TRP A 15 -17.22 16.33 1.29
C TRP A 15 -17.29 16.46 -0.23
N LEU A 16 -18.31 15.85 -0.86
CA LEU A 16 -18.51 15.94 -2.30
C LEU A 16 -18.86 17.36 -2.79
N ARG A 17 -19.35 18.25 -1.91
CA ARG A 17 -19.61 19.65 -2.24
C ARG A 17 -18.44 20.58 -1.93
N SER A 18 -17.49 20.13 -1.12
CA SER A 18 -16.32 20.92 -0.74
C SER A 18 -15.26 20.86 -1.83
N GLN A 19 -14.91 22.02 -2.40
CA GLN A 19 -13.85 22.13 -3.40
C GLN A 19 -12.50 21.68 -2.85
N LEU A 20 -12.24 21.95 -1.57
CA LEU A 20 -11.02 21.50 -0.89
C LEU A 20 -10.99 19.98 -0.76
N ALA A 21 -12.08 19.36 -0.29
CA ALA A 21 -12.13 17.90 -0.14
C ALA A 21 -12.03 17.18 -1.48
N LEU A 22 -12.73 17.68 -2.51
CA LEU A 22 -12.60 17.17 -3.88
C LEU A 22 -11.19 17.33 -4.44
N GLY A 23 -10.57 18.50 -4.24
CA GLY A 23 -9.19 18.77 -4.67
C GLY A 23 -8.19 17.83 -3.99
N THR A 24 -8.30 17.65 -2.68
CA THR A 24 -7.47 16.70 -1.93
C THR A 24 -7.68 15.26 -2.41
N LEU A 25 -8.93 14.84 -2.62
CA LEU A 25 -9.24 13.50 -3.14
C LEU A 25 -8.65 13.30 -4.55
N LEU A 26 -8.74 14.30 -5.42
CA LEU A 26 -8.17 14.26 -6.78
C LEU A 26 -6.65 14.13 -6.75
N ILE A 27 -5.97 14.94 -5.94
CA ILE A 27 -4.51 14.87 -5.78
C ILE A 27 -4.10 13.50 -5.26
N PHE A 28 -4.82 12.99 -4.26
CA PHE A 28 -4.52 11.67 -3.70
C PHE A 28 -4.79 10.54 -4.69
N ALA A 29 -5.89 10.60 -5.44
CA ALA A 29 -6.21 9.65 -6.50
C ALA A 29 -5.16 9.67 -7.62
N LEU A 30 -4.67 10.86 -8.00
CA LEU A 30 -3.57 11.00 -8.95
C LEU A 30 -2.29 10.38 -8.41
N LEU A 31 -1.89 10.72 -7.18
CA LEU A 31 -0.71 10.17 -6.53
C LEU A 31 -0.77 8.63 -6.47
N LEU A 32 -1.91 8.09 -6.05
CA LEU A 32 -2.10 6.66 -5.90
C LEU A 32 -2.11 5.94 -7.26
N THR A 33 -2.75 6.52 -8.27
CA THR A 33 -2.76 5.95 -9.64
C THR A 33 -1.36 6.00 -10.25
N SER A 34 -0.67 7.14 -10.16
CA SER A 34 0.68 7.31 -10.68
C SER A 34 1.67 6.35 -10.01
N THR A 35 1.67 6.25 -8.68
CA THR A 35 2.56 5.33 -7.96
C THR A 35 2.24 3.87 -8.27
N SER A 36 0.96 3.51 -8.42
CA SER A 36 0.55 2.15 -8.81
C SER A 36 0.98 1.76 -10.21
N VAL A 37 0.81 2.66 -11.19
CA VAL A 37 1.28 2.42 -12.56
C VAL A 37 2.80 2.33 -12.59
N LEU A 38 3.51 3.28 -11.99
CA LEU A 38 4.98 3.31 -11.99
C LEU A 38 5.58 2.09 -11.27
N THR A 39 5.03 1.70 -10.12
CA THR A 39 5.50 0.51 -9.39
C THR A 39 5.25 -0.76 -10.20
N ALA A 40 4.06 -0.91 -10.79
CA ALA A 40 3.73 -2.06 -11.62
C ALA A 40 4.63 -2.17 -12.86
N LEU A 41 4.90 -1.05 -13.56
CA LEU A 41 5.80 -1.03 -14.70
C LEU A 41 7.22 -1.42 -14.31
N ARG A 42 7.79 -0.79 -13.27
CA ARG A 42 9.14 -1.12 -12.77
C ARG A 42 9.26 -2.60 -12.40
N MET A 43 8.26 -3.14 -11.71
CA MET A 43 8.27 -4.55 -11.30
C MET A 43 8.08 -5.51 -12.47
N SER A 44 7.30 -5.12 -13.49
CA SER A 44 7.15 -5.90 -14.72
C SER A 44 8.45 -5.96 -15.53
N GLU A 45 9.16 -4.83 -15.64
CA GLU A 45 10.47 -4.76 -16.30
C GLU A 45 11.49 -5.64 -15.56
N ALA A 46 11.59 -5.50 -14.23
CA ALA A 46 12.45 -6.32 -13.40
C ALA A 46 12.10 -7.82 -13.48
N HIS A 47 10.82 -8.16 -13.56
CA HIS A 47 10.37 -9.53 -13.75
C HIS A 47 10.85 -10.10 -15.09
N GLN A 48 10.67 -9.36 -16.19
CA GLN A 48 11.09 -9.80 -17.51
C GLN A 48 12.61 -9.96 -17.59
N GLU A 49 13.37 -8.97 -17.12
CA GLU A 49 14.84 -8.99 -17.15
C GLU A 49 15.40 -10.18 -16.36
N ARG A 50 14.96 -10.35 -15.11
CA ARG A 50 15.46 -11.44 -14.25
C ARG A 50 15.03 -12.82 -14.74
N THR A 51 13.88 -12.93 -15.38
CA THR A 51 13.45 -14.19 -16.01
C THR A 51 14.36 -14.52 -17.20
N GLN A 52 14.70 -13.54 -18.04
CA GLN A 52 15.65 -13.75 -19.15
C GLN A 52 17.04 -14.14 -18.64
N GLN A 53 17.53 -13.47 -17.60
CA GLN A 53 18.82 -13.78 -16.97
C GLN A 53 18.82 -15.20 -16.38
N GLN A 54 17.73 -15.61 -15.73
CA GLN A 54 17.59 -16.96 -15.19
C GLN A 54 17.63 -18.02 -16.30
N THR A 55 16.87 -17.82 -17.38
CA THR A 55 16.87 -18.75 -18.53
C THR A 55 18.26 -18.87 -19.16
N ALA A 56 18.93 -17.74 -19.40
CA ALA A 56 20.27 -17.73 -19.98
C ALA A 56 21.30 -18.43 -19.08
N ALA A 57 21.23 -18.23 -17.76
CA ALA A 57 22.10 -18.90 -16.81
C ALA A 57 21.86 -20.42 -16.81
N GLU A 58 20.61 -20.86 -16.94
CA GLU A 58 20.23 -22.27 -16.97
C GLU A 58 20.70 -22.94 -18.27
N GLU A 59 20.48 -22.29 -19.42
CA GLU A 59 21.02 -22.74 -20.71
C GLU A 59 22.55 -22.85 -20.70
N TYR A 60 23.23 -21.87 -20.09
CA TYR A 60 24.68 -21.93 -19.92
C TYR A 60 25.10 -23.12 -19.05
N PHE A 61 24.38 -23.39 -17.96
CA PHE A 61 24.66 -24.52 -17.09
C PHE A 61 24.46 -25.87 -17.80
N LEU A 62 23.37 -26.01 -18.57
CA LEU A 62 23.03 -27.24 -19.29
C LEU A 62 23.93 -27.48 -20.52
N SER A 63 24.48 -26.43 -21.12
CA SER A 63 25.40 -26.54 -22.27
C SER A 63 26.87 -26.75 -21.89
N GLN A 64 27.18 -26.87 -20.59
CA GLN A 64 28.53 -27.17 -20.16
C GLN A 64 28.98 -28.54 -20.68
N PRO A 65 30.25 -28.68 -21.11
CA PRO A 65 30.75 -29.95 -21.63
C PRO A 65 30.84 -31.00 -20.52
N ASP A 66 30.87 -32.27 -20.91
CA ASP A 66 31.11 -33.38 -19.99
C ASP A 66 32.42 -33.17 -19.21
N ARG A 67 32.27 -32.86 -17.92
CA ARG A 67 33.39 -32.67 -16.98
C ARG A 67 33.18 -33.59 -15.79
N HIS A 68 34.29 -33.88 -15.10
CA HIS A 68 34.26 -34.64 -13.86
C HIS A 68 33.24 -34.00 -12.89
N PRO A 69 32.27 -34.76 -12.32
CA PRO A 69 31.17 -34.18 -11.53
C PRO A 69 31.63 -33.29 -10.38
N HIS A 70 32.73 -33.64 -9.71
CA HIS A 70 33.30 -32.79 -8.67
C HIS A 70 33.80 -31.43 -9.19
N ARG A 71 34.33 -31.35 -10.42
CA ARG A 71 34.78 -30.08 -11.00
C ARG A 71 33.61 -29.19 -11.42
N MET A 72 32.50 -29.79 -11.88
CA MET A 72 31.28 -29.04 -12.22
C MET A 72 30.76 -28.21 -11.04
N VAL A 73 30.87 -28.76 -9.84
CA VAL A 73 30.47 -28.10 -8.60
C VAL A 73 31.27 -26.81 -8.31
N HIS A 74 32.51 -26.69 -8.81
CA HIS A 74 33.34 -25.47 -8.65
C HIS A 74 33.17 -24.44 -9.78
N TYR A 75 32.61 -24.83 -10.94
CA TYR A 75 32.29 -23.86 -12.01
C TYR A 75 31.01 -23.08 -11.71
N GLY A 76 30.15 -23.67 -10.88
CA GLY A 76 28.98 -23.02 -10.32
C GLY A 76 27.91 -22.62 -11.33
N HIS A 77 26.97 -21.80 -10.86
CA HIS A 77 25.81 -21.33 -11.63
C HIS A 77 25.20 -20.10 -10.95
N TYR A 78 24.69 -19.15 -11.71
CA TYR A 78 23.95 -18.01 -11.17
C TYR A 78 22.48 -18.31 -11.07
N VAL A 79 21.88 -17.96 -9.93
CA VAL A 79 20.43 -17.94 -9.76
C VAL A 79 19.94 -16.51 -9.53
N PHE A 80 18.82 -16.18 -10.14
CA PHE A 80 18.20 -14.86 -10.08
C PHE A 80 16.84 -14.95 -9.40
N ARG A 81 16.56 -14.01 -8.51
CA ARG A 81 15.26 -13.95 -7.83
C ARG A 81 14.30 -13.07 -8.61
N VAL A 82 13.34 -13.69 -9.28
CA VAL A 82 12.27 -12.98 -10.00
C VAL A 82 11.27 -12.36 -9.01
N PRO A 83 10.89 -11.07 -9.17
CA PRO A 83 9.85 -10.45 -8.34
C PRO A 83 8.53 -11.22 -8.43
N PRO A 84 7.88 -11.54 -7.29
CA PRO A 84 6.56 -12.16 -7.29
C PRO A 84 5.49 -11.13 -7.71
N PRO A 85 4.31 -11.54 -8.22
CA PRO A 85 3.33 -10.59 -8.76
C PRO A 85 2.84 -9.51 -7.77
N LEU A 86 2.79 -9.81 -6.47
CA LEU A 86 2.42 -8.83 -5.44
C LEU A 86 3.46 -7.70 -5.24
N SER A 87 4.66 -7.82 -5.82
CA SER A 87 5.67 -6.76 -5.78
C SER A 87 5.21 -5.47 -6.45
N MET A 88 4.23 -5.55 -7.37
CA MET A 88 3.59 -4.39 -7.98
C MET A 88 2.91 -3.45 -6.96
N ILE A 89 2.55 -3.97 -5.79
CA ILE A 89 2.01 -3.20 -4.65
C ILE A 89 3.15 -2.80 -3.71
N ASP A 90 3.93 -3.80 -3.29
CA ASP A 90 5.02 -3.65 -2.34
C ASP A 90 6.21 -4.55 -2.74
N PRO A 91 7.35 -3.97 -3.20
CA PRO A 91 8.57 -4.73 -3.49
C PRO A 91 9.14 -5.46 -2.26
N GLY A 92 8.71 -5.11 -1.05
CA GLY A 92 9.12 -5.72 0.20
C GLY A 92 10.61 -5.57 0.43
N VAL A 93 11.30 -6.69 0.66
CA VAL A 93 12.74 -6.71 0.93
C VAL A 93 13.59 -6.79 -0.33
N ASP A 94 12.98 -6.78 -1.52
CA ASP A 94 13.70 -6.95 -2.78
C ASP A 94 14.84 -5.93 -2.98
N PRO A 95 14.64 -4.63 -2.70
CA PRO A 95 15.69 -3.62 -2.88
C PRO A 95 16.92 -3.80 -1.98
N VAL A 96 16.81 -4.52 -0.86
CA VAL A 96 17.86 -4.60 0.18
C VAL A 96 18.52 -5.97 0.31
N THR A 97 17.93 -7.02 -0.28
CA THR A 97 18.39 -8.40 -0.09
C THR A 97 19.22 -8.96 -1.24
N GLY A 98 19.41 -8.19 -2.32
CA GLY A 98 20.12 -8.63 -3.52
C GLY A 98 19.23 -9.43 -4.47
N GLN A 99 19.55 -9.39 -5.76
CA GLN A 99 18.73 -9.93 -6.84
C GLN A 99 19.29 -11.22 -7.44
N SER A 100 20.56 -11.53 -7.23
CA SER A 100 21.19 -12.77 -7.72
C SER A 100 22.16 -13.37 -6.73
N MET A 101 22.51 -14.65 -6.92
CA MET A 101 23.48 -15.37 -6.11
C MET A 101 24.27 -16.33 -6.99
N PHE A 102 25.58 -16.43 -6.75
CA PHE A 102 26.43 -17.43 -7.39
C PHE A 102 26.46 -18.70 -6.54
N LEU A 103 26.08 -19.84 -7.12
CA LEU A 103 26.09 -21.13 -6.46
C LEU A 103 27.35 -21.88 -6.85
N GLU A 104 28.13 -22.32 -5.86
CA GLU A 104 29.29 -23.19 -6.05
C GLU A 104 29.43 -24.15 -4.87
N GLY A 105 30.22 -25.20 -5.04
CA GLY A 105 30.48 -26.13 -3.95
C GLY A 105 31.37 -25.55 -2.88
N HIS A 106 31.20 -26.08 -1.67
CA HIS A 106 32.03 -25.77 -0.51
C HIS A 106 32.00 -24.31 -0.04
N GLN A 107 31.29 -23.42 -0.74
CA GLN A 107 31.16 -22.01 -0.42
C GLN A 107 29.70 -21.56 -0.50
N GLN A 108 29.24 -20.87 0.55
CA GLN A 108 27.93 -20.23 0.59
C GLN A 108 28.11 -18.75 0.24
N ASN A 109 27.85 -18.40 -1.01
CA ASN A 109 27.93 -17.01 -1.42
C ASN A 109 26.73 -16.21 -0.94
N THR A 110 26.94 -14.93 -0.69
CA THR A 110 25.88 -13.99 -0.34
C THR A 110 25.15 -13.50 -1.58
N ALA A 111 23.89 -13.11 -1.43
CA ALA A 111 23.17 -12.44 -2.50
C ALA A 111 23.87 -11.12 -2.90
N MET A 112 23.89 -10.84 -4.20
CA MET A 112 24.55 -9.71 -4.84
C MET A 112 23.54 -8.77 -5.49
N PHE A 113 23.98 -7.55 -5.84
CA PHE A 113 23.19 -6.54 -6.57
C PHE A 113 21.90 -6.13 -5.84
N ALA A 114 22.02 -5.53 -4.66
CA ALA A 114 20.90 -4.89 -3.97
C ALA A 114 20.71 -3.45 -4.48
N ASP A 115 19.51 -3.11 -4.95
CA ASP A 115 19.18 -1.79 -5.52
C ASP A 115 19.46 -0.64 -4.53
N ALA A 116 19.21 -0.86 -3.24
CA ALA A 116 19.38 0.13 -2.17
C ALA A 116 20.83 0.63 -2.02
N ARG A 117 21.82 -0.13 -2.48
CA ARG A 117 23.23 0.32 -2.50
C ARG A 117 23.53 1.29 -3.65
N ALA A 118 22.79 1.20 -4.75
CA ALA A 118 22.91 2.10 -5.89
C ALA A 118 22.08 3.40 -5.72
N SER A 119 20.98 3.33 -4.95
CA SER A 119 20.02 4.41 -4.70
C SER A 119 20.30 5.26 -3.44
N ALA A 120 21.47 5.09 -2.81
CA ALA A 120 21.88 5.95 -1.70
C ALA A 120 22.10 7.42 -2.12
N GLU A 121 22.16 7.70 -3.43
CA GLU A 121 22.51 9.00 -4.00
C GLU A 121 21.31 9.96 -4.21
N LEU A 122 20.05 9.48 -4.29
CA LEU A 122 18.88 10.35 -4.59
C LEU A 122 17.86 10.51 -3.43
N GLY A 123 18.07 9.84 -2.30
CA GLY A 123 17.32 10.04 -1.05
C GLY A 123 16.03 9.20 -0.89
N GLY A 124 15.37 9.31 0.27
CA GLY A 124 14.29 8.39 0.70
C GLY A 124 12.98 8.39 -0.10
N PHE A 125 12.83 9.26 -1.11
CA PHE A 125 11.68 9.30 -2.02
C PHE A 125 11.94 8.64 -3.38
N GLU A 126 13.15 8.14 -3.62
CA GLU A 126 13.52 7.50 -4.89
C GLU A 126 12.65 6.26 -5.22
N ASN A 127 12.11 5.62 -4.18
CA ASN A 127 11.22 4.46 -4.27
C ASN A 127 9.81 4.78 -3.73
N LEU A 128 9.15 5.79 -4.29
CA LEU A 128 7.72 6.03 -4.09
C LEU A 128 6.90 4.85 -4.64
N THR A 129 6.56 3.90 -3.76
CA THR A 129 5.72 2.73 -4.08
C THR A 129 4.27 2.97 -3.70
N THR A 130 3.37 2.15 -4.25
CA THR A 130 1.96 2.12 -3.83
C THR A 130 1.83 1.85 -2.33
N ALA A 131 2.61 0.91 -1.80
CA ALA A 131 2.64 0.59 -0.37
C ALA A 131 2.95 1.83 0.48
N LEU A 132 3.94 2.64 0.08
CA LEU A 132 4.28 3.87 0.81
C LEU A 132 3.11 4.87 0.83
N VAL A 133 2.37 4.97 -0.27
CA VAL A 133 1.14 5.81 -0.31
C VAL A 133 0.10 5.33 0.69
N TYR A 134 -0.15 4.03 0.77
CA TYR A 134 -1.10 3.47 1.74
C TYR A 134 -0.59 3.52 3.19
N GLN A 135 0.71 3.35 3.42
CA GLN A 135 1.27 3.25 4.77
C GLN A 135 1.54 4.62 5.39
N LEU A 136 1.95 5.62 4.59
CA LEU A 136 2.34 6.95 5.08
C LEU A 136 1.31 8.02 4.73
N PHE A 137 1.01 8.20 3.44
CA PHE A 137 0.21 9.34 2.99
C PHE A 137 -1.28 9.17 3.29
N LEU A 138 -1.81 7.94 3.20
CA LEU A 138 -3.23 7.70 3.46
C LEU A 138 -3.61 7.94 4.94
N PRO A 139 -2.85 7.49 5.95
CA PRO A 139 -3.11 7.87 7.34
C PRO A 139 -3.07 9.38 7.56
N LEU A 140 -2.12 10.10 6.96
CA LEU A 140 -2.04 11.56 7.06
C LEU A 140 -3.28 12.24 6.47
N LEU A 141 -3.76 11.76 5.32
CA LEU A 141 -5.02 12.21 4.73
C LEU A 141 -6.20 11.95 5.67
N LEU A 142 -6.28 10.74 6.23
CA LEU A 142 -7.35 10.37 7.17
C LEU A 142 -7.30 11.23 8.44
N ILE A 143 -6.12 11.54 8.96
CA ILE A 143 -5.96 12.44 10.11
C ILE A 143 -6.53 13.83 9.78
N ALA A 144 -6.18 14.39 8.63
CA ALA A 144 -6.65 15.71 8.21
C ALA A 144 -8.19 15.77 8.08
N ILE A 145 -8.78 14.80 7.38
CA ILE A 145 -10.23 14.75 7.15
C ILE A 145 -10.98 14.39 8.45
N GLY A 146 -10.49 13.38 9.18
CA GLY A 146 -11.15 12.86 10.38
C GLY A 146 -11.10 13.83 11.56
N HIS A 147 -10.04 14.64 11.68
CA HIS A 147 -9.99 15.70 12.69
C HIS A 147 -11.05 16.78 12.43
N GLY A 148 -11.14 17.26 11.19
CA GLY A 148 -12.16 18.23 10.78
C GLY A 148 -13.58 17.69 11.01
N LEU A 149 -13.79 16.40 10.77
CA LEU A 149 -15.08 15.73 11.01
C LEU A 149 -15.56 15.83 12.47
N VAL A 150 -14.66 15.79 13.47
CA VAL A 150 -15.05 15.79 14.89
C VAL A 150 -15.25 17.19 15.45
N ILE A 151 -14.46 18.16 14.98
CA ILE A 151 -14.42 19.51 15.56
C ILE A 151 -15.40 20.47 14.86
N ARG A 152 -15.76 20.22 13.59
CA ARG A 152 -16.61 21.10 12.78
C ARG A 152 -17.88 21.55 13.51
N GLU A 153 -18.60 20.65 14.17
CA GLU A 153 -19.86 20.97 14.84
C GLU A 153 -19.69 21.93 16.02
N ARG A 154 -18.50 21.97 16.62
CA ARG A 154 -18.17 22.93 17.68
C ARG A 154 -17.80 24.29 17.08
N GLU A 155 -16.99 24.30 16.03
CA GLU A 155 -16.56 25.53 15.36
C GLU A 155 -17.71 26.25 14.64
N GLU A 156 -18.60 25.49 14.00
CA GLU A 156 -19.78 26.01 13.31
C GLU A 156 -21.00 26.22 14.24
N ASN A 157 -20.85 25.97 15.54
CA ASN A 157 -21.93 26.07 16.54
C ASN A 157 -23.19 25.25 16.22
N THR A 158 -23.06 24.16 15.47
CA THR A 158 -24.18 23.28 15.09
C THR A 158 -24.43 22.14 16.08
N LEU A 159 -23.51 21.92 17.02
CA LEU A 159 -23.65 20.87 18.04
C LEU A 159 -24.91 21.02 18.90
N ALA A 160 -25.14 22.21 19.49
CA ALA A 160 -26.28 22.43 20.38
C ALA A 160 -27.64 22.27 19.66
N PRO A 161 -27.85 22.83 18.45
CA PRO A 161 -29.04 22.55 17.63
C PRO A 161 -29.27 21.06 17.34
N LEU A 162 -28.22 20.31 17.00
CA LEU A 162 -28.33 18.88 16.70
C LEU A 162 -28.74 18.08 17.94
N LEU A 163 -28.16 18.39 19.10
CA LEU A 163 -28.55 17.77 20.38
C LEU A 163 -29.98 18.12 20.78
N ALA A 164 -30.42 19.37 20.56
CA ALA A 164 -31.78 19.82 20.85
C ALA A 164 -32.83 19.14 19.95
N GLN A 165 -32.45 18.71 18.75
CA GLN A 165 -33.30 17.92 17.83
C GLN A 165 -33.36 16.42 18.20
N GLY A 166 -32.74 16.01 19.31
CA GLY A 166 -32.80 14.64 19.81
C GLY A 166 -31.69 13.71 19.31
N VAL A 167 -30.71 14.22 18.56
CA VAL A 167 -29.51 13.44 18.20
C VAL A 167 -28.60 13.35 19.42
N THR A 168 -28.24 12.14 19.84
CA THR A 168 -27.29 11.98 20.96
C THR A 168 -25.86 12.17 20.50
N GLY A 169 -24.96 12.63 21.39
CA GLY A 169 -23.53 12.77 21.06
C GLY A 169 -22.88 11.44 20.62
N VAL A 170 -23.30 10.32 21.21
CA VAL A 170 -22.83 8.97 20.81
C VAL A 170 -23.27 8.63 19.39
N GLN A 171 -24.52 8.94 19.01
CA GLN A 171 -25.00 8.72 17.64
C GLN A 171 -24.22 9.58 16.63
N LEU A 172 -23.98 10.85 16.95
CA LEU A 172 -23.23 11.75 16.08
C LEU A 172 -21.81 11.24 15.84
N TYR A 173 -21.13 10.83 16.91
CA TYR A 173 -19.78 10.29 16.85
C TYR A 173 -19.70 8.95 16.10
N ALA A 174 -20.63 8.02 16.37
CA ALA A 174 -20.70 6.73 15.68
C ALA A 174 -20.97 6.90 14.17
N ALA A 175 -21.88 7.79 13.80
CA ALA A 175 -22.18 8.08 12.39
C ALA A 175 -20.97 8.68 11.65
N LYS A 176 -20.27 9.61 12.31
CA LYS A 176 -19.01 10.17 11.80
C LYS A 176 -17.93 9.08 11.63
N GLY A 177 -17.82 8.17 12.60
CA GLY A 177 -16.92 7.02 12.46
C GLY A 177 -17.27 6.12 11.29
N ILE A 178 -18.56 5.84 11.05
CA ILE A 178 -19.02 5.08 9.89
C ILE A 178 -18.67 5.81 8.58
N ALA A 179 -18.85 7.14 8.54
CA ALA A 179 -18.50 7.94 7.37
C ALA A 179 -17.00 7.88 7.04
N LEU A 180 -16.14 8.05 8.05
CA LEU A 180 -14.68 8.00 7.89
C LEU A 180 -14.19 6.59 7.52
N ALA A 181 -14.71 5.56 8.18
CA ALA A 181 -14.41 4.16 7.87
C ALA A 181 -14.82 3.83 6.43
N GLY A 182 -16.04 4.22 6.01
CA GLY A 182 -16.49 4.05 4.63
C GLY A 182 -15.56 4.74 3.64
N ALA A 183 -15.09 5.96 3.93
CA ALA A 183 -14.19 6.69 3.05
C ALA A 183 -12.86 5.96 2.91
N SER A 184 -12.31 5.45 4.03
CA SER A 184 -11.08 4.64 4.02
C SER A 184 -11.24 3.36 3.18
N LEU A 185 -12.39 2.70 3.23
CA LEU A 185 -12.66 1.49 2.45
C LEU A 185 -12.78 1.78 0.95
N VAL A 186 -13.37 2.92 0.56
CA VAL A 186 -13.42 3.33 -0.85
C VAL A 186 -12.01 3.62 -1.39
N LEU A 187 -11.11 4.16 -0.56
CA LEU A 187 -9.71 4.38 -0.92
C LEU A 187 -8.92 3.07 -1.10
N LEU A 188 -9.46 1.91 -0.70
CA LEU A 188 -8.87 0.59 -0.99
C LEU A 188 -9.24 0.03 -2.37
N LEU A 189 -10.17 0.64 -3.11
CA LEU A 189 -10.58 0.13 -4.42
C LEU A 189 -9.41 -0.03 -5.41
N PRO A 190 -8.46 0.92 -5.51
CA PRO A 190 -7.28 0.75 -6.38
C PRO A 190 -6.41 -0.43 -5.96
N LEU A 191 -6.18 -0.62 -4.66
CA LEU A 191 -5.49 -1.80 -4.13
C LEU A 191 -6.23 -3.10 -4.50
N ALA A 192 -7.57 -3.09 -4.51
CA ALA A 192 -8.35 -4.27 -4.87
C ALA A 192 -8.17 -4.65 -6.34
N VAL A 193 -8.11 -3.64 -7.21
CA VAL A 193 -7.78 -3.84 -8.63
C VAL A 193 -6.37 -4.42 -8.77
N MET A 194 -5.38 -3.90 -8.05
CA MET A 194 -4.01 -4.42 -8.10
C MET A 194 -3.92 -5.86 -7.59
N CYS A 195 -4.58 -6.19 -6.49
CA CYS A 195 -4.66 -7.56 -5.99
C CYS A 195 -5.31 -8.50 -7.02
N ALA A 196 -6.37 -8.06 -7.71
CA ALA A 196 -7.01 -8.83 -8.77
C ALA A 196 -6.07 -9.06 -9.96
N VAL A 197 -5.34 -8.02 -10.40
CA VAL A 197 -4.32 -8.12 -11.45
C VAL A 197 -3.20 -9.09 -11.03
N ALA A 198 -2.70 -8.97 -9.79
CA ALA A 198 -1.67 -9.86 -9.26
C ALA A 198 -2.13 -11.32 -9.22
N ILE A 199 -3.39 -11.59 -8.85
CA ILE A 199 -3.99 -12.94 -8.91
C ILE A 199 -3.98 -13.45 -10.35
N GLY A 200 -4.37 -12.61 -11.32
CA GLY A 200 -4.30 -12.95 -12.75
C GLY A 200 -2.89 -13.27 -13.25
N GLN A 201 -1.86 -12.73 -12.60
CA GLN A 201 -0.44 -13.01 -12.85
C GLN A 201 0.12 -14.18 -12.02
N GLY A 202 -0.72 -14.90 -11.26
CA GLY A 202 -0.33 -16.09 -10.50
C GLY A 202 -0.06 -15.85 -9.00
N ALA A 203 -0.40 -14.68 -8.45
CA ALA A 203 -0.36 -14.49 -7.00
C ALA A 203 -1.35 -15.42 -6.28
N ALA A 204 -0.93 -15.97 -5.14
CA ALA A 204 -1.80 -16.79 -4.30
C ALA A 204 -3.00 -15.97 -3.78
N LEU A 205 -4.22 -16.48 -3.98
CA LEU A 205 -5.46 -15.82 -3.55
C LEU A 205 -5.44 -15.46 -2.06
N LEU A 206 -4.97 -16.38 -1.21
CA LEU A 206 -4.87 -16.15 0.24
C LEU A 206 -3.93 -14.98 0.57
N ALA A 207 -2.81 -14.86 -0.13
CA ALA A 207 -1.87 -13.75 0.07
C ALA A 207 -2.50 -12.43 -0.37
N SER A 208 -3.15 -12.39 -1.54
CA SER A 208 -3.81 -11.17 -2.06
C SER A 208 -4.97 -10.69 -1.18
N VAL A 209 -5.79 -11.62 -0.68
CA VAL A 209 -6.86 -11.33 0.28
C VAL A 209 -6.26 -10.92 1.64
N GLY A 210 -5.17 -11.55 2.06
CA GLY A 210 -4.43 -11.19 3.28
C GLY A 210 -3.92 -9.76 3.23
N VAL A 211 -3.29 -9.34 2.12
CA VAL A 211 -2.85 -7.96 1.89
C VAL A 211 -4.02 -6.99 1.99
N MET A 212 -5.13 -7.28 1.30
CA MET A 212 -6.34 -6.45 1.36
C MET A 212 -6.88 -6.32 2.79
N GLY A 213 -7.01 -7.44 3.50
CA GLY A 213 -7.51 -7.48 4.87
C GLY A 213 -6.60 -6.73 5.85
N LEU A 214 -5.28 -6.85 5.69
CA LEU A 214 -4.31 -6.14 6.53
C LEU A 214 -4.37 -4.63 6.31
N TYR A 215 -4.44 -4.16 5.06
CA TYR A 215 -4.61 -2.73 4.78
C TYR A 215 -5.96 -2.20 5.26
N ALA A 216 -7.04 -2.97 5.11
CA ALA A 216 -8.34 -2.58 5.67
C ALA A 216 -8.29 -2.45 7.19
N LEU A 217 -7.72 -3.44 7.88
CA LEU A 217 -7.55 -3.39 9.34
C LEU A 217 -6.67 -2.21 9.75
N TYR A 218 -5.54 -2.00 9.08
CA TYR A 218 -4.63 -0.88 9.32
C TYR A 218 -5.34 0.48 9.25
N LEU A 219 -6.13 0.70 8.19
CA LEU A 219 -6.88 1.95 8.03
C LEU A 219 -8.00 2.09 9.05
N LEU A 220 -8.70 1.02 9.40
CA LEU A 220 -9.74 1.05 10.45
C LEU A 220 -9.15 1.36 11.83
N VAL A 221 -7.94 0.86 12.12
CA VAL A 221 -7.18 1.23 13.32
C VAL A 221 -6.88 2.73 13.31
N TRP A 222 -6.39 3.27 12.19
CA TRP A 222 -6.18 4.71 12.05
C TRP A 222 -7.46 5.52 12.23
N CYS A 223 -8.56 5.15 11.58
CA CYS A 223 -9.86 5.80 11.78
C CYS A 223 -10.26 5.82 13.25
N SER A 224 -10.10 4.71 13.96
CA SER A 224 -10.41 4.60 15.38
C SER A 224 -9.51 5.50 16.24
N LEU A 225 -8.20 5.53 15.96
CA LEU A 225 -7.24 6.39 16.64
C LEU A 225 -7.55 7.88 16.41
N ILE A 226 -7.85 8.26 15.17
CA ILE A 226 -8.18 9.65 14.82
C ILE A 226 -9.41 10.09 15.59
N LEU A 227 -10.49 9.32 15.53
CA LEU A 227 -11.72 9.63 16.25
C LEU A 227 -11.44 9.75 17.77
N LEU A 228 -10.69 8.81 18.34
CA LEU A 228 -10.38 8.79 19.78
C LEU A 228 -9.59 10.04 20.18
N VAL A 229 -8.48 10.31 19.49
CA VAL A 229 -7.62 11.47 19.78
C VAL A 229 -8.39 12.78 19.56
N SER A 230 -9.12 12.92 18.46
CA SER A 230 -9.93 14.12 18.19
C SER A 230 -11.05 14.34 19.20
N SER A 231 -11.59 13.28 19.80
CA SER A 231 -12.60 13.41 20.86
C SER A 231 -12.02 13.89 22.19
N LEU A 232 -10.77 13.52 22.49
CA LEU A 232 -10.05 13.88 23.71
C LEU A 232 -9.37 15.25 23.61
N ALA A 233 -9.00 15.67 22.39
CA ALA A 233 -8.42 16.96 22.13
C ALA A 233 -9.41 18.07 22.53
N ARG A 234 -9.03 18.93 23.47
CA ARG A 234 -9.79 20.14 23.75
C ARG A 234 -9.52 21.14 22.63
N SER A 235 -10.54 21.40 21.81
CA SER A 235 -10.62 22.63 21.03
C SER A 235 -10.66 23.80 22.01
N ARG A 236 -9.61 24.62 22.03
CA ARG A 236 -9.61 25.91 22.72
C ARG A 236 -10.36 26.94 21.88
#